data_AF-A0A8S3C3C4-F1
#
_entry.id   AF-A0A8S3C3C4-F1
#
_cell.length_a   1.000
_cell.length_b   1.000
_cell.length_c   1.000
_cell.angle_alpha   90.00
_cell.angle_beta   90.00
_cell.angle_gamma   90.00
#
_symmetry.space_group_name_H-M   'P 1'
#
loop_
_entity.id
_entity.type
_entity.pdbx_description
1 polymer ?
#
loop_
_entity_poly.entity_id
_entity_poly.type
_entity_poly.pdbx_seq_one_letter_code
_entity_poly.pdbx_strand_id
1 'polypeptide(L)'
;NIKIQRTNEQVALPLFSRNHAAECTTDDLLSSSEKRSLKRKHRREQQHLIAKKENKRSHATIVKTYDRSNPEEIVRFFAPMKVKIEALHGQLQTATCNGNIREVLKIEEKLKLLRPYSARFVADKNTPDGTVLQPGQLFRKSWILLNDGSMPWSSDDIQLINLSDGIKVVEQPVIPVTAPHNRAIITVDFVCANEPGTYESKWILRFCHQTFGPMIWCTIEVGSSTSNRTY
;
A
#
# COMPACT_ATOMS: atom_id res chain seq x y z
N ASN A 1 -68.73 20.16 8.37
CA ASN A 1 -69.90 20.61 7.59
C ASN A 1 -69.44 21.44 6.39
N ILE A 2 -69.77 20.98 5.18
CA ILE A 2 -70.12 21.77 3.98
C ILE A 2 -68.92 22.50 3.30
N LYS A 3 -68.35 22.02 2.19
CA LYS A 3 -68.80 21.96 0.77
C LYS A 3 -68.29 23.16 -0.08
N ILE A 4 -67.39 22.83 -1.01
CA ILE A 4 -67.39 23.16 -2.45
C ILE A 4 -67.71 24.60 -2.88
N GLN A 5 -66.82 25.22 -3.68
CA GLN A 5 -67.18 25.75 -5.01
C GLN A 5 -65.99 26.01 -5.94
N ARG A 6 -66.24 25.71 -7.22
CA ARG A 6 -65.37 25.78 -8.40
C ARG A 6 -65.37 27.18 -9.01
N THR A 7 -64.28 27.56 -9.66
CA THR A 7 -64.22 28.37 -10.91
C THR A 7 -62.86 28.09 -11.56
N ASN A 8 -62.76 27.33 -12.66
CA ASN A 8 -62.87 27.76 -14.06
C ASN A 8 -62.01 28.97 -14.44
N GLU A 9 -60.88 28.73 -15.09
CA GLU A 9 -60.34 29.64 -16.12
C GLU A 9 -59.56 28.84 -17.16
N GLN A 10 -59.95 29.06 -18.41
CA GLN A 10 -59.42 28.44 -19.62
C GLN A 10 -58.22 29.26 -20.13
N VAL A 11 -57.15 28.61 -20.59
CA VAL A 11 -56.32 29.15 -21.65
C VAL A 11 -56.10 28.07 -22.70
N ALA A 12 -56.50 28.43 -23.92
CA ALA A 12 -56.56 27.61 -25.11
C ALA A 12 -55.17 27.21 -25.65
N LEU A 13 -55.08 26.00 -26.20
CA LEU A 13 -54.02 25.57 -27.10
C LEU A 13 -54.62 25.18 -28.46
N PRO A 14 -53.90 25.40 -29.57
CA PRO A 14 -54.48 25.43 -30.90
C PRO A 14 -54.79 24.05 -31.46
N LEU A 15 -55.85 24.04 -32.26
CA LEU A 15 -56.29 22.96 -33.14
C LEU A 15 -55.15 22.51 -34.06
N PHE A 16 -54.74 21.25 -33.95
CA PHE A 16 -54.24 20.50 -35.10
C PHE A 16 -54.91 19.12 -35.16
N SER A 17 -55.35 18.82 -36.36
CA SER A 17 -56.27 17.76 -36.74
C SER A 17 -55.72 16.36 -36.50
N ARG A 18 -56.53 15.55 -35.80
CA ARG A 18 -56.86 14.14 -36.06
C ARG A 18 -55.84 13.35 -36.90
N ASN A 19 -55.06 12.51 -36.23
CA ASN A 19 -54.58 11.25 -36.82
C ASN A 19 -54.81 10.10 -35.84
N HIS A 20 -55.37 9.03 -36.38
CA HIS A 20 -55.85 7.85 -35.69
C HIS A 20 -54.76 7.15 -34.89
N ALA A 21 -55.14 6.72 -33.69
CA ALA A 21 -54.38 5.81 -32.84
C ALA A 21 -54.10 4.48 -33.56
N ALA A 22 -52.84 4.08 -33.56
CA ALA A 22 -52.41 2.69 -33.61
C ALA A 22 -51.14 2.59 -32.74
N GLU A 23 -51.33 2.33 -31.44
CA GLU A 23 -50.26 1.81 -30.59
C GLU A 23 -49.89 0.42 -31.11
N CYS A 24 -48.80 0.33 -31.87
CA CYS A 24 -48.17 -0.94 -32.20
C CYS A 24 -47.07 -1.19 -31.16
N THR A 25 -47.42 -1.88 -30.08
CA THR A 25 -46.44 -2.46 -29.15
C THR A 25 -45.58 -3.48 -29.91
N THR A 26 -44.29 -3.21 -30.02
CA THR A 26 -43.31 -4.07 -30.71
C THR A 26 -42.97 -5.33 -29.91
N ASP A 27 -43.98 -6.15 -29.57
CA ASP A 27 -43.79 -7.45 -28.89
C ASP A 27 -44.09 -8.67 -29.78
N ASP A 28 -44.44 -8.45 -31.05
CA ASP A 28 -44.88 -9.51 -31.97
C ASP A 28 -44.17 -9.47 -33.33
N LEU A 29 -42.87 -9.82 -33.39
CA LEU A 29 -42.19 -10.22 -34.63
C LEU A 29 -41.03 -11.22 -34.38
N LEU A 30 -41.18 -12.18 -33.45
CA LEU A 30 -40.28 -13.33 -33.38
C LEU A 30 -41.10 -14.62 -33.35
N SER A 31 -40.86 -15.48 -34.33
CA SER A 31 -41.43 -16.82 -34.41
C SER A 31 -41.10 -17.62 -33.14
N SER A 32 -41.96 -18.58 -32.81
CA SER A 32 -41.73 -19.50 -31.68
C SER A 32 -40.37 -20.22 -31.78
N SER A 33 -39.85 -20.44 -32.98
CA SER A 33 -38.50 -20.98 -33.23
C SER A 33 -37.39 -20.00 -32.86
N GLU A 34 -37.56 -18.70 -33.13
CA GLU A 34 -36.59 -17.65 -32.84
C GLU A 34 -36.52 -17.35 -31.34
N LYS A 35 -37.67 -17.28 -30.66
CA LYS A 35 -37.75 -17.16 -29.19
C LYS A 35 -37.04 -18.34 -28.50
N ARG A 36 -37.19 -19.56 -29.04
CA ARG A 36 -36.47 -20.77 -28.56
C ARG A 36 -34.97 -20.69 -28.84
N SER A 37 -34.56 -20.18 -29.99
CA SER A 37 -33.15 -20.00 -30.36
C SER A 37 -32.44 -19.01 -29.44
N LEU A 38 -33.07 -17.86 -29.18
CA LEU A 38 -32.52 -16.81 -28.30
C LEU A 38 -32.37 -17.31 -26.86
N LYS A 39 -33.35 -18.07 -26.35
CA LYS A 39 -33.29 -18.70 -25.02
C LYS A 39 -32.14 -19.72 -24.92
N ARG A 40 -31.87 -20.48 -25.99
CA ARG A 40 -30.72 -21.40 -26.06
C ARG A 40 -29.38 -20.63 -26.07
N LYS A 41 -29.30 -19.52 -26.82
CA LYS A 41 -28.10 -18.66 -26.86
C LYS A 41 -27.81 -18.05 -25.49
N HIS A 42 -28.82 -17.47 -24.83
CA HIS A 42 -28.67 -16.92 -23.48
C HIS A 42 -28.24 -17.98 -22.46
N ARG A 43 -28.82 -19.19 -22.52
CA ARG A 43 -28.41 -20.31 -21.65
C ARG A 43 -26.95 -20.70 -21.85
N ARG A 44 -26.46 -20.72 -23.09
CA ARG A 44 -25.05 -21.00 -23.41
C ARG A 44 -24.13 -19.91 -22.89
N GLU A 45 -24.50 -18.63 -23.04
CA GLU A 45 -23.74 -17.49 -22.52
C GLU A 45 -23.65 -17.52 -20.99
N GLN A 46 -24.75 -17.82 -20.30
CA GLN A 46 -24.78 -17.98 -18.84
C GLN A 46 -23.90 -19.16 -18.39
N GLN A 47 -23.97 -20.31 -19.07
CA GLN A 47 -23.11 -21.46 -18.79
C GLN A 47 -21.62 -21.14 -19.02
N HIS A 48 -21.30 -20.40 -20.09
CA HIS A 48 -19.94 -19.96 -20.37
C HIS A 48 -19.43 -18.95 -19.31
N LEU A 49 -20.27 -18.04 -18.83
CA LEU A 49 -19.95 -17.12 -17.74
C LEU A 49 -19.74 -17.86 -16.41
N ILE A 50 -20.57 -18.86 -16.12
CA ILE A 50 -20.42 -19.73 -14.94
C ILE A 50 -19.11 -20.52 -15.04
N ALA A 51 -18.84 -21.19 -16.17
CA ALA A 51 -17.60 -21.93 -16.39
C ALA A 51 -16.36 -21.02 -16.32
N LYS A 52 -16.44 -19.79 -16.85
CA LYS A 52 -15.36 -18.80 -16.73
C LYS A 52 -15.16 -18.35 -15.29
N LYS A 53 -16.24 -18.22 -14.51
CA LYS A 53 -16.20 -17.89 -13.08
C LYS A 53 -15.66 -19.04 -12.24
N GLU A 54 -16.04 -20.27 -12.56
CA GLU A 54 -15.52 -21.50 -11.93
C GLU A 54 -14.05 -21.71 -12.26
N ASN A 55 -13.63 -21.56 -13.51
CA ASN A 55 -12.22 -21.65 -13.91
C ASN A 55 -11.36 -20.56 -13.24
N LYS A 56 -11.91 -19.35 -13.11
CA LYS A 56 -11.26 -18.26 -12.36
C LYS A 56 -11.21 -18.56 -10.85
N ARG A 57 -12.15 -19.34 -10.32
CA ARG A 57 -12.22 -19.76 -8.91
C ARG A 57 -11.31 -20.95 -8.60
N SER A 58 -11.19 -21.92 -9.51
CA SER A 58 -10.25 -23.05 -9.40
C SER A 58 -8.80 -22.59 -9.55
N HIS A 59 -8.51 -21.58 -10.39
CA HIS A 59 -7.20 -20.91 -10.37
C HIS A 59 -6.96 -20.02 -9.14
N ALA A 60 -8.02 -19.56 -8.45
CA ALA A 60 -7.93 -18.69 -7.29
C ALA A 60 -7.73 -19.44 -5.94
N THR A 61 -7.62 -20.77 -5.94
CA THR A 61 -7.47 -21.55 -4.69
C THR A 61 -6.35 -22.59 -4.79
N ILE A 62 -5.20 -22.18 -5.31
CA ILE A 62 -3.93 -22.65 -4.74
C ILE A 62 -3.41 -21.45 -3.97
N VAL A 63 -3.58 -21.45 -2.65
CA VAL A 63 -2.79 -20.56 -1.80
C VAL A 63 -1.36 -21.04 -1.98
N LYS A 64 -0.65 -20.45 -2.94
CA LYS A 64 0.78 -20.67 -3.09
C LYS A 64 1.39 -20.26 -1.75
N THR A 65 1.83 -21.21 -0.97
CA THR A 65 2.64 -20.95 0.22
C THR A 65 4.06 -20.65 -0.25
N TYR A 66 4.80 -19.88 0.53
CA TYR A 66 6.22 -19.63 0.32
C TYR A 66 6.92 -19.73 1.67
N ASP A 67 8.19 -20.14 1.67
CA ASP A 67 9.01 -20.11 2.87
C ASP A 67 9.35 -18.66 3.24
N ARG A 68 8.86 -18.21 4.40
CA ARG A 68 9.08 -16.84 4.90
C ARG A 68 10.48 -16.63 5.46
N SER A 69 11.30 -17.68 5.56
CA SER A 69 12.71 -17.61 5.95
C SER A 69 13.65 -17.57 4.75
N ASN A 70 13.17 -17.95 3.56
CA ASN A 70 13.96 -17.95 2.34
C ASN A 70 13.74 -16.63 1.55
N PRO A 71 14.76 -15.75 1.46
CA PRO A 71 14.64 -14.46 0.77
C PRO A 71 14.23 -14.58 -0.71
N GLU A 72 14.76 -15.58 -1.42
CA GLU A 72 14.46 -15.78 -2.84
C GLU A 72 13.01 -16.19 -3.07
N GLU A 73 12.49 -17.07 -2.21
CA GLU A 73 11.08 -17.46 -2.27
C GLU A 73 10.14 -16.30 -1.99
N ILE A 74 10.47 -15.46 -0.99
CA ILE A 74 9.71 -14.25 -0.67
C ILE A 74 9.66 -13.34 -1.91
N VAL A 75 10.82 -12.99 -2.46
CA VAL A 75 10.90 -12.09 -3.63
C VAL A 75 10.14 -12.68 -4.82
N ARG A 76 10.32 -13.98 -5.11
CA ARG A 76 9.63 -14.68 -6.20
C ARG A 76 8.11 -14.67 -6.01
N PHE A 77 7.64 -14.89 -4.79
CA PHE A 77 6.22 -14.93 -4.47
C PHE A 77 5.54 -13.58 -4.71
N PHE A 78 6.20 -12.48 -4.32
CA PHE A 78 5.66 -11.13 -4.45
C PHE A 78 5.99 -10.43 -5.78
N ALA A 79 6.81 -11.03 -6.65
CA ALA A 79 7.21 -10.45 -7.94
C ALA A 79 6.02 -9.98 -8.81
N PRO A 80 4.90 -10.73 -8.95
CA PRO A 80 3.75 -10.25 -9.72
C PRO A 80 3.12 -8.97 -9.15
N MET A 81 3.14 -8.82 -7.82
CA MET A 81 2.64 -7.62 -7.14
C MET A 81 3.61 -6.45 -7.27
N LYS A 82 4.93 -6.71 -7.26
CA LYS A 82 5.97 -5.71 -7.55
C LYS A 82 5.75 -5.07 -8.92
N VAL A 83 5.60 -5.90 -9.97
CA VAL A 83 5.33 -5.43 -11.34
C VAL A 83 4.04 -4.60 -11.42
N LYS A 84 2.99 -5.02 -10.71
CA LYS A 84 1.73 -4.26 -10.66
C LYS A 84 1.90 -2.88 -10.01
N ILE A 85 2.68 -2.78 -8.95
CA ILE A 85 2.94 -1.52 -8.24
C ILE A 85 3.83 -0.61 -9.10
N GLU A 86 4.86 -1.15 -9.73
CA GLU A 86 5.71 -0.41 -10.68
C GLU A 86 4.90 0.15 -11.86
N ALA A 87 3.98 -0.64 -12.41
CA ALA A 87 3.07 -0.18 -13.46
C ALA A 87 2.17 0.97 -12.98
N LEU A 88 1.70 0.95 -11.74
CA LEU A 88 0.92 2.06 -11.16
C LEU A 88 1.77 3.31 -11.00
N HIS A 89 3.02 3.21 -10.55
CA HIS A 89 3.93 4.35 -10.49
C HIS A 89 4.23 4.93 -11.88
N GLY A 90 4.42 4.08 -12.91
CA GLY A 90 4.60 4.54 -14.29
C GLY A 90 3.35 5.26 -14.84
N GLN A 91 2.15 4.76 -14.52
CA GLN A 91 0.89 5.44 -14.85
C GLN A 91 0.76 6.78 -14.12
N LEU A 92 1.14 6.83 -12.84
CA LEU A 92 1.14 8.05 -12.04
C LEU A 92 2.04 9.11 -12.67
N GLN A 93 3.28 8.76 -12.99
CA GLN A 93 4.24 9.67 -13.65
C GLN A 93 3.68 10.19 -14.97
N THR A 94 3.12 9.31 -15.80
CA THR A 94 2.51 9.70 -17.10
C THR A 94 1.34 10.65 -16.90
N ALA A 95 0.45 10.38 -15.95
CA ALA A 95 -0.69 11.23 -15.66
C ALA A 95 -0.27 12.62 -15.15
N THR A 96 0.77 12.68 -14.31
CA THR A 96 1.37 13.93 -13.83
C THR A 96 1.97 14.74 -14.98
N CYS A 97 2.77 14.13 -15.86
CA CYS A 97 3.36 14.81 -17.02
C CYS A 97 2.29 15.35 -17.98
N ASN A 98 1.16 14.67 -18.11
CA ASN A 98 0.04 15.09 -18.96
C ASN A 98 -0.92 16.09 -18.27
N GLY A 99 -0.68 16.46 -17.01
CA GLY A 99 -1.57 17.34 -16.24
C GLY A 99 -2.96 16.74 -15.92
N ASN A 100 -3.12 15.42 -16.00
CA ASN A 100 -4.40 14.75 -15.76
C ASN A 100 -4.62 14.50 -14.26
N ILE A 101 -4.98 15.56 -13.53
CA ILE A 101 -5.14 15.55 -12.07
C ILE A 101 -6.16 14.48 -11.61
N ARG A 102 -7.25 14.26 -12.36
CA ARG A 102 -8.27 13.27 -12.00
C ARG A 102 -7.69 11.85 -11.96
N GLU A 103 -6.80 11.52 -12.89
CA GLU A 103 -6.18 10.20 -12.95
C GLU A 103 -5.06 10.06 -11.91
N VAL A 104 -4.28 11.12 -11.69
CA VAL A 104 -3.29 11.19 -10.59
C VAL A 104 -3.95 10.82 -9.26
N LEU A 105 -5.04 11.49 -8.88
CA LEU A 105 -5.71 11.26 -7.59
C LEU A 105 -6.22 9.82 -7.44
N LYS A 106 -6.77 9.23 -8.50
CA LYS A 106 -7.22 7.82 -8.48
C LYS A 106 -6.06 6.85 -8.29
N ILE A 107 -4.94 7.08 -8.96
CA ILE A 107 -3.76 6.21 -8.88
C ILE A 107 -3.11 6.34 -7.50
N GLU A 108 -2.99 7.56 -6.98
CA GLU A 108 -2.50 7.81 -5.62
C GLU A 108 -3.38 7.14 -4.56
N GLU A 109 -4.71 7.25 -4.67
CA GLU A 109 -5.64 6.55 -3.78
C GLU A 109 -5.44 5.03 -3.85
N LYS A 110 -5.27 4.48 -5.05
CA LYS A 110 -5.02 3.05 -5.24
C LYS A 110 -3.68 2.61 -4.63
N LEU A 111 -2.61 3.38 -4.82
CA LEU A 111 -1.31 3.12 -4.21
C LEU A 111 -1.37 3.22 -2.68
N LYS A 112 -2.09 4.22 -2.17
CA LYS A 112 -2.31 4.41 -0.72
C LYS A 112 -3.06 3.24 -0.10
N LEU A 113 -4.11 2.74 -0.78
CA LEU A 113 -4.88 1.57 -0.33
C LEU A 113 -4.06 0.27 -0.37
N LEU A 114 -3.15 0.13 -1.35
CA LEU A 114 -2.23 -1.01 -1.39
C LEU A 114 -1.25 -0.99 -0.23
N ARG A 115 -0.87 0.19 0.28
CA ARG A 115 0.16 0.38 1.32
C ARG A 115 1.38 -0.55 1.10
N PRO A 116 2.11 -0.41 -0.03
CA PRO A 116 3.18 -1.33 -0.39
C PRO A 116 4.24 -1.47 0.70
N TYR A 117 4.74 -0.32 1.17
CA TYR A 117 5.80 -0.25 2.17
C TYR A 117 5.24 0.42 3.42
N SER A 118 5.31 -0.30 4.53
CA SER A 118 4.94 0.18 5.85
C SER A 118 5.79 -0.54 6.87
N ALA A 119 5.97 0.10 8.02
CA ALA A 119 6.63 -0.52 9.15
C ALA A 119 5.97 -0.05 10.43
N ARG A 120 6.03 -0.91 11.44
CA ARG A 120 5.63 -0.59 12.81
C ARG A 120 6.75 -0.94 13.78
N PHE A 121 7.05 0.00 14.66
CA PHE A 121 7.98 -0.25 15.77
C PHE A 121 7.39 -1.27 16.73
N VAL A 122 8.21 -2.25 17.11
CA VAL A 122 7.82 -3.28 18.07
C VAL A 122 8.50 -3.03 19.40
N ALA A 123 9.84 -2.94 19.41
CA ALA A 123 10.63 -2.72 20.62
C ALA A 123 12.07 -2.38 20.26
N ASP A 124 12.77 -1.73 21.19
CA ASP A 124 14.23 -1.77 21.25
C ASP A 124 14.67 -3.20 21.55
N LYS A 125 15.61 -3.71 20.76
CA LYS A 125 16.20 -5.03 21.03
C LYS A 125 17.31 -4.93 22.07
N ASN A 126 18.07 -3.83 22.06
CA ASN A 126 19.15 -3.57 22.99
C ASN A 126 19.37 -2.06 23.18
N THR A 127 20.34 -1.73 24.04
CA THR A 127 20.82 -0.37 24.32
C THR A 127 19.68 0.60 24.63
N PRO A 128 19.04 0.49 25.81
CA PRO A 128 18.00 1.42 26.23
C PRO A 128 18.48 2.88 26.15
N ASP A 129 17.54 3.81 25.97
CA ASP A 129 17.89 5.23 25.93
C ASP A 129 18.55 5.68 27.24
N GLY A 130 19.59 6.51 27.12
CA GLY A 130 20.40 6.98 28.25
C GLY A 130 21.49 6.00 28.69
N THR A 131 21.76 4.94 27.92
CA THR A 131 22.88 4.04 28.21
C THR A 131 24.19 4.83 28.27
N VAL A 132 24.92 4.71 29.39
CA VAL A 132 26.24 5.33 29.57
C VAL A 132 27.31 4.48 28.90
N LEU A 133 28.09 5.08 28.00
CA LEU A 133 29.17 4.45 27.24
C LEU A 133 30.48 5.24 27.40
N GLN A 134 31.60 4.59 27.13
CA GLN A 134 32.91 5.21 27.20
C GLN A 134 33.22 6.05 25.95
N PRO A 135 34.03 7.11 26.08
CA PRO A 135 34.55 7.86 24.94
C PRO A 135 35.15 6.94 23.87
N GLY A 136 34.76 7.13 22.61
CA GLY A 136 35.28 6.35 21.47
C GLY A 136 34.85 4.87 21.40
N GLN A 137 33.99 4.42 22.33
CA GLN A 137 33.53 3.03 22.37
C GLN A 137 32.71 2.65 21.13
N LEU A 138 33.02 1.49 20.54
CA LEU A 138 32.18 0.83 19.55
C LEU A 138 30.97 0.18 20.23
N PHE A 139 29.77 0.41 19.70
CA PHE A 139 28.56 -0.25 20.18
C PHE A 139 27.57 -0.51 19.04
N ARG A 140 26.65 -1.43 19.30
CA ARG A 140 25.61 -1.85 18.36
C ARG A 140 24.24 -1.53 18.92
N LYS A 141 23.42 -0.84 18.14
CA LYS A 141 21.99 -0.66 18.44
C LYS A 141 21.16 -1.47 17.46
N SER A 142 20.14 -2.14 17.99
CA SER A 142 19.20 -2.94 17.24
C SER A 142 17.76 -2.62 17.66
N TRP A 143 16.88 -2.50 16.67
CA TRP A 143 15.44 -2.33 16.85
C TRP A 143 14.68 -3.49 16.20
N ILE A 144 13.55 -3.87 16.78
CA ILE A 144 12.62 -4.82 16.18
C ILE A 144 11.52 -4.02 15.49
N LEU A 145 11.40 -4.19 14.17
CA LEU A 145 10.33 -3.63 13.36
C LEU A 145 9.46 -4.75 12.80
N LEU A 146 8.17 -4.48 12.60
CA LEU A 146 7.24 -5.32 11.86
C LEU A 146 7.01 -4.73 10.47
N ASN A 147 7.10 -5.56 9.43
CA ASN A 147 6.56 -5.20 8.13
C ASN A 147 5.03 -5.37 8.16
N ASP A 148 4.30 -4.27 8.29
CA ASP A 148 2.83 -4.23 8.19
C ASP A 148 2.35 -3.63 6.86
N GLY A 149 3.23 -3.59 5.86
CA GLY A 149 2.91 -3.30 4.47
C GLY A 149 2.42 -4.54 3.71
N SER A 150 2.12 -4.35 2.43
CA SER A 150 1.69 -5.44 1.54
C SER A 150 2.81 -6.03 0.67
N MET A 151 3.97 -5.37 0.61
CA MET A 151 5.16 -5.84 -0.10
C MET A 151 6.28 -6.24 0.86
N PRO A 152 7.10 -7.24 0.49
CA PRO A 152 8.29 -7.56 1.25
C PRO A 152 9.26 -6.38 1.20
N TRP A 153 10.01 -6.23 2.29
CA TRP A 153 11.21 -5.43 2.27
C TRP A 153 12.29 -6.21 1.52
N SER A 154 12.75 -5.71 0.38
CA SER A 154 13.94 -6.21 -0.33
C SER A 154 15.13 -5.34 0.05
N SER A 155 16.28 -5.96 0.36
CA SER A 155 17.50 -5.25 0.75
C SER A 155 17.94 -4.19 -0.25
N ASP A 156 17.72 -4.47 -1.54
CA ASP A 156 18.26 -3.66 -2.63
C ASP A 156 17.46 -2.38 -2.87
N ASP A 157 16.17 -2.38 -2.48
CA ASP A 157 15.26 -1.26 -2.75
C ASP A 157 14.96 -0.42 -1.49
N ILE A 158 15.38 -0.88 -0.31
CA ILE A 158 15.05 -0.26 0.98
C ILE A 158 16.31 0.10 1.75
N GLN A 159 16.35 1.34 2.21
CA GLN A 159 17.49 1.90 2.94
C GLN A 159 17.04 2.44 4.30
N LEU A 160 17.95 2.40 5.28
CA LEU A 160 17.79 3.16 6.53
C LEU A 160 18.53 4.49 6.39
N ILE A 161 17.80 5.60 6.52
CA ILE A 161 18.37 6.94 6.37
C ILE A 161 18.64 7.53 7.74
N ASN A 162 19.88 7.95 7.96
CA ASN A 162 20.26 8.71 9.14
C ASN A 162 19.77 10.16 8.99
N LEU A 163 19.08 10.67 10.00
CA LEU A 163 18.54 12.03 10.07
C LEU A 163 19.32 12.93 11.05
N SER A 164 20.46 12.45 11.55
CA SER A 164 21.21 13.06 12.64
C SER A 164 22.72 12.92 12.43
N ASP A 165 23.47 13.95 12.83
CA ASP A 165 24.93 13.99 12.65
C ASP A 165 25.72 13.75 13.96
N GLY A 166 25.03 13.39 15.06
CA GLY A 166 25.58 13.39 16.41
C GLY A 166 26.37 12.14 16.82
N ILE A 167 26.15 10.99 16.20
CA ILE A 167 26.86 9.74 16.50
C ILE A 167 27.47 9.20 15.21
N LYS A 168 28.77 8.88 15.24
CA LYS A 168 29.45 8.35 14.06
C LYS A 168 28.94 6.94 13.78
N VAL A 169 28.50 6.72 12.54
CA VAL A 169 28.07 5.42 12.03
C VAL A 169 29.27 4.72 11.39
N VAL A 170 29.44 3.43 11.66
CA VAL A 170 30.56 2.64 11.12
C VAL A 170 30.36 2.37 9.62
N GLU A 171 29.17 1.89 9.26
CA GLU A 171 28.81 1.56 7.87
C GLU A 171 27.31 1.75 7.64
N GLN A 172 26.91 1.88 6.38
CA GLN A 172 25.51 1.97 6.01
C GLN A 172 24.81 0.64 6.35
N PRO A 173 23.78 0.64 7.22
CA PRO A 173 23.09 -0.59 7.61
C PRO A 173 22.34 -1.23 6.43
N VAL A 174 22.44 -2.56 6.35
CA VAL A 174 21.68 -3.38 5.40
C VAL A 174 20.34 -3.76 6.02
N ILE A 175 19.26 -3.57 5.26
CA ILE A 175 17.91 -3.97 5.67
C ILE A 175 17.68 -5.44 5.29
N PRO A 176 17.35 -6.32 6.25
CA PRO A 176 17.09 -7.73 5.96
C PRO A 176 15.82 -7.90 5.13
N VAL A 177 15.82 -8.90 4.23
CA VAL A 177 14.64 -9.25 3.45
C VAL A 177 13.52 -9.70 4.40
N THR A 178 12.39 -9.00 4.36
CA THR A 178 11.32 -9.19 5.36
C THR A 178 9.96 -9.26 4.68
N ALA A 179 9.34 -10.43 4.72
CA ALA A 179 7.99 -10.61 4.18
C ALA A 179 6.94 -9.75 4.93
N PRO A 180 5.79 -9.44 4.28
CA PRO A 180 4.65 -8.86 4.97
C PRO A 180 4.25 -9.67 6.20
N HIS A 181 3.89 -8.96 7.26
CA HIS A 181 3.54 -9.47 8.59
C HIS A 181 4.66 -10.18 9.38
N ASN A 182 5.90 -10.11 8.90
CA ASN A 182 7.06 -10.62 9.62
C ASN A 182 7.86 -9.52 10.32
N ARG A 183 8.57 -9.90 11.38
CA ARG A 183 9.46 -9.02 12.13
C ARG A 183 10.87 -9.07 11.54
N ALA A 184 11.54 -7.93 11.58
CA ALA A 184 12.96 -7.80 11.25
C ALA A 184 13.71 -7.10 12.37
N ILE A 185 14.99 -7.43 12.49
CA ILE A 185 15.91 -6.77 13.41
C ILE A 185 16.77 -5.84 12.57
N ILE A 186 16.56 -4.54 12.73
CA ILE A 186 17.37 -3.51 12.07
C ILE A 186 18.51 -3.16 13.01
N THR A 187 19.75 -3.18 12.51
CA THR A 187 20.96 -3.03 13.33
C THR A 187 21.86 -1.97 12.73
N VAL A 188 22.40 -1.10 13.57
CA VAL A 188 23.39 -0.08 13.21
C VAL A 188 24.55 -0.15 14.19
N ASP A 189 25.76 -0.14 13.65
CA ASP A 189 27.01 -0.10 14.41
C ASP A 189 27.53 1.36 14.48
N PHE A 190 27.86 1.78 15.69
CA PHE A 190 28.20 3.16 16.03
C PHE A 190 29.56 3.25 16.75
N VAL A 191 30.16 4.43 16.66
CA VAL A 191 31.31 4.86 17.47
C VAL A 191 30.86 6.03 18.35
N CYS A 192 31.02 5.90 19.67
CA CYS A 192 30.74 7.00 20.60
C CYS A 192 31.66 8.20 20.32
N ALA A 193 31.16 9.40 20.59
CA ALA A 193 32.00 10.58 20.58
C ALA A 193 33.10 10.48 21.65
N ASN A 194 34.18 11.25 21.49
CA ASN A 194 35.23 11.34 22.49
C ASN A 194 34.91 12.34 23.60
N GLU A 195 34.01 13.29 23.32
CA GLU A 195 33.57 14.31 24.26
C GLU A 195 32.44 13.77 25.13
N PRO A 196 32.45 14.04 26.45
CA PRO A 196 31.34 13.68 27.31
C PRO A 196 30.07 14.47 26.95
N GLY A 197 28.91 13.82 27.04
CA GLY A 197 27.63 14.45 26.74
C GLY A 197 26.55 13.47 26.34
N THR A 198 25.35 13.99 26.10
CA THR A 198 24.22 13.20 25.59
C THR A 198 24.21 13.26 24.06
N TYR A 199 24.14 12.10 23.42
CA TYR A 199 24.10 11.99 21.97
C TYR A 199 22.87 11.22 21.53
N GLU A 200 22.30 11.65 20.41
CA GLU A 200 21.12 11.03 19.80
C GLU A 200 21.41 10.70 18.34
N SER A 201 20.89 9.57 17.88
CA SER A 201 20.83 9.24 16.46
C SER A 201 19.43 8.80 16.03
N LYS A 202 18.87 9.43 14.99
CA LYS A 202 17.51 9.25 14.47
C LYS A 202 17.52 8.67 13.06
N TRP A 203 16.62 7.72 12.80
CA TRP A 203 16.61 6.94 11.58
C TRP A 203 15.19 6.73 11.05
N ILE A 204 15.07 6.65 9.71
CA ILE A 204 13.81 6.33 9.05
C ILE A 204 14.04 5.41 7.85
N LEU A 205 13.12 4.48 7.58
CA LEU A 205 13.18 3.65 6.39
C LEU A 205 12.78 4.46 5.15
N ARG A 206 13.43 4.16 4.02
CA ARG A 206 13.15 4.77 2.72
C ARG A 206 13.07 3.71 1.64
N PHE A 207 12.09 3.84 0.77
CA PHE A 207 11.99 3.13 -0.50
C PHE A 207 11.99 4.16 -1.63
N CYS A 208 12.91 4.03 -2.59
CA CYS A 208 13.17 5.04 -3.62
C CYS A 208 13.33 6.46 -3.00
N HIS A 209 12.37 7.37 -3.25
CA HIS A 209 12.38 8.75 -2.76
C HIS A 209 11.41 8.99 -1.59
N GLN A 210 10.71 7.95 -1.13
CA GLN A 210 9.68 8.08 -0.12
C GLN A 210 10.07 7.36 1.17
N THR A 211 9.99 8.09 2.29
CA THR A 211 10.17 7.50 3.62
C THR A 211 8.90 6.78 4.07
N PHE A 212 9.05 5.76 4.89
CA PHE A 212 7.93 5.01 5.44
C PHE A 212 8.23 4.47 6.85
N GLY A 213 7.16 4.15 7.57
CA GLY A 213 7.27 3.66 8.96
C GLY A 213 7.58 4.77 9.97
N PRO A 214 7.70 4.41 11.26
CA PRO A 214 8.06 5.34 12.31
C PRO A 214 9.54 5.71 12.23
N MET A 215 9.87 6.88 12.79
CA MET A 215 11.24 7.20 13.16
C MET A 215 11.66 6.30 14.33
N ILE A 216 12.87 5.73 14.24
CA ILE A 216 13.52 5.01 15.33
C ILE A 216 14.75 5.79 15.78
N TRP A 217 15.14 5.66 17.04
CA TRP A 217 16.26 6.43 17.57
C TRP A 217 17.08 5.66 18.59
N CYS A 218 18.26 6.20 18.89
CA CYS A 218 19.15 5.76 19.94
C CYS A 218 19.65 6.99 20.70
N THR A 219 19.48 6.99 22.02
CA THR A 219 20.05 8.02 22.89
C THR A 219 21.08 7.40 23.83
N ILE A 220 22.28 7.94 23.88
CA ILE A 220 23.36 7.48 24.77
C ILE A 220 23.95 8.66 25.56
N GLU A 221 24.62 8.34 26.65
CA GLU A 221 25.44 9.29 27.40
C GLU A 221 26.91 8.85 27.30
N VAL A 222 27.80 9.76 26.92
CA VAL A 222 29.24 9.52 26.95
C VAL A 222 29.77 10.03 28.27
N GLY A 223 30.33 9.13 29.08
CA GLY A 223 30.93 9.47 30.38
C GLY A 223 32.23 10.25 30.23
N SER A 224 32.65 10.95 31.28
CA SER A 224 34.02 11.49 31.35
C SER A 224 35.03 10.35 31.44
N SER A 225 36.12 10.44 30.67
CA SER A 225 37.23 9.50 30.82
C SER A 225 37.74 9.63 32.27
N THR A 226 37.52 8.59 33.08
CA THR A 226 38.17 8.50 34.38
C THR A 226 39.67 8.39 34.13
N SER A 227 40.39 9.51 34.28
CA SER A 227 41.82 9.49 34.46
C SER A 227 42.11 8.59 35.65
N ASN A 228 42.84 7.51 35.42
CA ASN A 228 43.35 6.66 36.48
C ASN A 228 44.09 7.55 37.48
N ARG A 229 43.49 7.80 38.65
CA ARG A 229 44.23 8.26 39.82
C ARG A 229 45.08 7.07 40.28
N THR A 230 46.30 7.00 39.76
CA THR A 230 47.38 6.29 40.42
C THR A 230 47.60 6.96 41.78
N TYR A 231 47.28 6.22 42.84
CA TYR A 231 47.66 6.53 44.23
C TYR A 231 49.15 6.25 44.44
#